data_AF-A0A395SCU1-F1
#
_entry.id   AF-A0A395SCU1-F1
#
_cell.length_a   1.000
_cell.length_b   1.000
_cell.length_c   1.000
_cell.angle_alpha   90.00
_cell.angle_beta   90.00
_cell.angle_gamma   90.00
#
_symmetry.space_group_name_H-M   'P 1'
#
loop_
_entity.id
_entity.type
_entity.pdbx_description
1 polymer ?
#
loop_
_entity_poly.entity_id
_entity_poly.type
_entity_poly.pdbx_seq_one_letter_code
_entity_poly.pdbx_strand_id
1 'polypeptide(L)'
;MKSITLITLLFSGAFASPAQSQDSWSSSGLKIRNTGDQGDGLYLAVFDDNGHATVEFTPFSELNITTPDAGDGGKVPENEGEAPASRLSKRNGITCSGRNGNTAIMDPANRQLASNADGHGQYGRNAWGWVFSGDYVSYFCCYTTQYLAYSKIIEYHTSVSGKCGQSGYGFKRQGNGPLDGGDDTAVGRTFKGDHFCNKSFNGGI
;
A
#
# COMPACT_ATOMS: atom_id res chain seq x y z
N MET A 1 38.39 -57.62 -1.54
CA MET A 1 37.53 -56.74 -0.72
C MET A 1 37.62 -55.35 -1.33
N LYS A 2 36.49 -54.79 -1.81
CA LYS A 2 36.45 -53.50 -2.51
C LYS A 2 36.05 -52.40 -1.51
N SER A 3 36.89 -51.39 -1.35
CA SER A 3 36.59 -50.19 -0.55
C SER A 3 35.62 -49.29 -1.30
N ILE A 4 34.54 -48.87 -0.63
CA ILE A 4 33.59 -47.86 -1.11
C ILE A 4 33.78 -46.63 -0.24
N THR A 5 34.29 -45.55 -0.83
CA THR A 5 34.44 -44.24 -0.18
C THR A 5 33.13 -43.47 -0.36
N LEU A 6 32.43 -43.16 0.73
CA LEU A 6 31.29 -42.24 0.72
C LEU A 6 31.80 -40.79 0.83
N ILE A 7 31.43 -39.94 -0.13
CA ILE A 7 31.62 -38.49 -0.07
C ILE A 7 30.31 -37.87 0.42
N THR A 8 30.33 -37.31 1.62
CA THR A 8 29.22 -36.56 2.20
C THR A 8 29.28 -35.11 1.69
N LEU A 9 28.34 -34.73 0.83
CA LEU A 9 28.15 -33.34 0.39
C LEU A 9 27.28 -32.59 1.42
N LEU A 10 27.89 -31.67 2.17
CA LEU A 10 27.19 -30.69 2.99
C LEU A 10 26.70 -29.54 2.09
N PHE A 11 25.39 -29.46 1.86
CA PHE A 11 24.76 -28.25 1.33
C PHE A 11 24.48 -27.29 2.50
N SER A 12 25.35 -26.30 2.68
CA SER A 12 25.06 -25.13 3.51
C SER A 12 24.18 -24.17 2.71
N GLY A 13 22.86 -24.36 2.81
CA GLY A 13 21.89 -23.38 2.33
C GLY A 13 21.92 -22.15 3.24
N ALA A 14 22.60 -21.09 2.80
CA ALA A 14 22.42 -19.77 3.38
C ALA A 14 21.04 -19.25 2.95
N PHE A 15 20.07 -19.26 3.87
CA PHE A 15 18.87 -18.45 3.71
C PHE A 15 19.33 -16.99 3.74
N ALA A 16 19.32 -16.34 2.59
CA ALA A 16 19.46 -14.90 2.52
C ALA A 16 18.21 -14.30 3.19
N SER A 17 18.37 -13.72 4.37
CA SER A 17 17.33 -12.88 4.96
C SER A 17 17.04 -11.70 4.01
N PRO A 18 15.78 -11.26 3.87
CA PRO A 18 15.48 -10.05 3.12
C PRO A 18 16.28 -8.89 3.72
N ALA A 19 16.98 -8.16 2.85
CA ALA A 19 17.84 -7.06 3.25
C ALA A 19 16.97 -5.92 3.85
N GLN A 20 16.97 -5.80 5.17
CA GLN A 20 16.47 -4.61 5.86
C GLN A 20 17.46 -3.47 5.62
N SER A 21 17.13 -2.47 4.80
CA SER A 21 17.94 -1.25 4.70
C SER A 21 17.50 -0.27 5.81
N GLN A 22 18.44 0.15 6.65
CA GLN A 22 18.26 1.22 7.63
C GLN A 22 18.97 2.47 7.13
N ASP A 23 18.24 3.55 6.84
CA ASP A 23 18.81 4.85 6.48
C ASP A 23 18.32 5.98 7.41
N SER A 24 19.21 6.95 7.69
CA SER A 24 19.09 7.95 8.75
C SER A 24 19.01 9.42 8.25
N TRP A 25 18.52 10.31 9.13
CA TRP A 25 17.93 11.64 8.90
C TRP A 25 18.86 12.85 8.56
N SER A 26 18.30 13.88 7.90
CA SER A 26 18.73 15.30 8.04
C SER A 26 17.59 16.33 7.94
N SER A 27 17.83 17.54 8.46
CA SER A 27 16.90 18.56 8.97
C SER A 27 15.99 19.34 7.98
N SER A 28 15.70 18.83 6.77
CA SER A 28 15.00 19.61 5.73
C SER A 28 13.62 19.08 5.29
N GLY A 29 12.91 18.39 6.20
CA GLY A 29 11.64 17.73 5.90
C GLY A 29 11.84 16.30 5.43
N LEU A 30 10.77 15.49 5.51
CA LEU A 30 10.78 14.04 5.24
C LEU A 30 11.23 13.76 3.80
N LYS A 31 12.54 13.65 3.60
CA LYS A 31 13.16 13.14 2.38
C LYS A 31 13.48 11.69 2.64
N ILE A 32 12.55 10.80 2.30
CA ILE A 32 12.88 9.38 2.11
C ILE A 32 13.71 9.33 0.85
N ARG A 33 15.00 9.62 0.98
CA ARG A 33 15.98 9.36 -0.06
C ARG A 33 16.45 7.94 0.16
N ASN A 34 16.22 7.09 -0.84
CA ASN A 34 16.64 5.70 -0.91
C ASN A 34 15.92 4.72 0.04
N THR A 35 14.74 4.25 -0.34
CA THR A 35 14.50 2.79 -0.25
C THR A 35 15.24 2.03 -1.35
N GLY A 36 15.84 2.77 -2.30
CA GLY A 36 16.19 2.28 -3.63
C GLY A 36 14.89 1.96 -4.37
N ASP A 37 14.78 2.36 -5.63
CA ASP A 37 13.85 1.66 -6.51
C ASP A 37 14.37 0.21 -6.64
N GLN A 38 13.80 -0.71 -5.87
CA GLN A 38 14.13 -2.14 -5.92
C GLN A 38 13.33 -2.87 -7.01
N GLY A 39 12.57 -2.12 -7.82
CA GLY A 39 11.72 -2.63 -8.88
C GLY A 39 10.27 -2.83 -8.45
N ASP A 40 9.55 -3.60 -9.27
CA ASP A 40 8.15 -3.92 -9.05
C ASP A 40 7.99 -4.87 -7.84
N GLY A 41 7.07 -4.54 -6.96
CA GLY A 41 6.86 -5.27 -5.72
C GLY A 41 6.14 -4.45 -4.66
N LEU A 42 5.92 -5.09 -3.51
CA LEU A 42 5.36 -4.46 -2.32
C LEU A 42 6.50 -3.83 -1.53
N TYR A 43 6.29 -2.59 -1.12
CA TYR A 43 7.09 -1.89 -0.14
C TYR A 43 6.21 -1.60 1.06
N LEU A 44 6.72 -1.85 2.26
CA LEU A 44 6.05 -1.53 3.51
C LEU A 44 6.99 -0.70 4.38
N ALA A 45 6.62 0.55 4.63
CA ALA A 45 7.33 1.45 5.52
C ALA A 45 6.58 1.64 6.84
N VAL A 46 7.29 1.52 7.95
CA VAL A 46 6.80 1.90 9.28
C VAL A 46 7.66 3.04 9.81
N PHE A 47 7.02 4.16 10.14
CA PHE A 47 7.72 5.35 10.63
C PHE A 47 7.64 5.44 12.15
N ASP A 48 8.79 5.66 12.78
CA ASP A 48 8.86 5.97 14.21
C ASP A 48 8.43 7.43 14.51
N ASP A 49 8.40 7.79 15.80
CA ASP A 49 8.03 9.14 16.24
C ASP A 49 9.04 10.22 15.81
N ASN A 50 10.27 9.79 15.49
CA ASN A 50 11.31 10.63 14.91
C ASN A 50 11.26 10.58 13.38
N GLY A 51 10.19 10.08 12.75
CA GLY A 51 10.01 9.98 11.31
C GLY A 51 11.10 9.18 10.56
N HIS A 52 11.83 8.30 11.25
CA HIS A 52 12.70 7.30 10.63
C HIS A 52 11.82 6.16 10.13
N ALA A 53 12.07 5.69 8.91
CA ALA A 53 11.32 4.59 8.32
C ALA A 53 12.15 3.31 8.34
N THR A 54 11.55 2.21 8.80
CA THR A 54 12.00 0.87 8.43
C THR A 54 11.19 0.45 7.22
N VAL A 55 11.87 0.07 6.13
CA VAL A 55 11.19 -0.36 4.89
C VAL A 55 11.53 -1.81 4.57
N GLU A 56 10.47 -2.58 4.32
CA GLU A 56 10.55 -3.95 3.83
C GLU A 56 10.12 -3.98 2.37
N PHE A 57 10.85 -4.73 1.54
CA PHE A 57 10.52 -4.95 0.14
C PHE A 57 10.23 -6.44 -0.11
N THR A 58 9.22 -6.70 -0.92
CA THR A 58 8.89 -8.04 -1.42
C THR A 58 8.66 -7.95 -2.93
N PRO A 59 9.50 -8.58 -3.76
CA PRO A 59 9.42 -8.45 -5.21
C PRO A 59 8.12 -9.03 -5.74
N PHE A 60 7.62 -8.47 -6.84
CA PHE A 60 6.34 -8.85 -7.42
C PHE A 60 6.20 -10.37 -7.69
N SER A 61 7.31 -11.03 -8.03
CA SER A 61 7.37 -12.48 -8.26
C SER A 61 7.14 -13.35 -7.01
N GLU A 62 7.35 -12.79 -5.82
CA GLU A 62 7.17 -13.48 -4.53
C GLU A 62 5.81 -13.17 -3.90
N LEU A 63 5.05 -12.25 -4.49
CA LEU A 63 3.73 -11.88 -4.01
C LEU A 63 2.73 -12.98 -4.37
N ASN A 64 2.16 -13.61 -3.35
CA ASN A 64 1.21 -14.69 -3.54
C ASN A 64 -0.12 -14.12 -4.03
N ILE A 65 -0.38 -14.18 -5.34
CA ILE A 65 -1.60 -13.67 -5.99
C ILE A 65 -2.79 -14.62 -5.77
N THR A 66 -2.92 -15.21 -4.58
CA THR A 66 -4.16 -15.90 -4.21
C THR A 66 -5.19 -14.83 -3.97
N THR A 67 -6.02 -14.60 -5.00
CA THR A 67 -7.23 -13.79 -4.88
C THR A 67 -8.03 -14.41 -3.74
N PRO A 68 -8.33 -13.69 -2.65
CA PRO A 68 -9.27 -14.19 -1.66
C PRO A 68 -10.55 -14.55 -2.41
N ASP A 69 -11.06 -15.75 -2.13
CA ASP A 69 -12.24 -16.30 -2.78
C ASP A 69 -13.31 -15.21 -2.88
N ALA A 70 -13.88 -15.01 -4.06
CA ALA A 70 -14.86 -13.98 -4.33
C ALA A 70 -16.14 -14.30 -3.54
N GLY A 71 -16.11 -14.00 -2.25
CA GLY A 71 -17.21 -14.13 -1.33
C GLY A 71 -18.27 -13.09 -1.71
N ASP A 72 -19.27 -13.59 -2.43
CA ASP A 72 -20.61 -13.06 -2.65
C ASP A 72 -20.69 -11.63 -3.22
N GLY A 73 -21.36 -11.52 -4.36
CA GLY A 73 -21.63 -10.28 -5.07
C GLY A 73 -22.50 -9.34 -4.24
N GLY A 74 -21.89 -8.65 -3.29
CA GLY A 74 -22.49 -7.57 -2.52
C GLY A 74 -23.06 -6.53 -3.48
N LYS A 75 -24.39 -6.55 -3.62
CA LYS A 75 -25.16 -5.56 -4.37
C LYS A 75 -24.65 -4.16 -4.01
N VAL A 76 -24.23 -3.43 -5.04
CA VAL A 76 -23.99 -1.99 -4.97
C VAL A 76 -25.31 -1.34 -4.51
N PRO A 77 -25.39 -0.69 -3.33
CA PRO A 77 -26.52 0.18 -3.06
C PRO A 77 -26.30 1.45 -3.87
N GLU A 78 -27.01 1.57 -5.00
CA GLU A 78 -27.32 2.87 -5.59
C GLU A 78 -28.11 3.65 -4.54
N ASN A 79 -27.45 4.55 -3.83
CA ASN A 79 -28.11 5.66 -3.16
C ASN A 79 -27.25 6.90 -3.35
N GLU A 80 -27.56 7.62 -4.43
CA GLU A 80 -27.30 9.05 -4.57
C GLU A 80 -28.11 9.80 -3.50
N GLY A 81 -27.57 9.89 -2.30
CA GLY A 81 -28.09 10.71 -1.22
C GLY A 81 -27.24 11.97 -1.07
N GLU A 82 -27.69 13.08 -1.65
CA GLU A 82 -27.14 14.40 -1.41
C GLU A 82 -27.34 14.75 0.08
N ALA A 83 -26.28 14.59 0.89
CA ALA A 83 -26.32 14.90 2.32
C ALA A 83 -26.16 16.42 2.55
N PRO A 84 -26.97 17.02 3.44
CA PRO A 84 -27.05 18.46 3.60
C PRO A 84 -25.75 19.04 4.17
N ALA A 85 -25.36 20.19 3.62
CA ALA A 85 -24.18 20.94 4.02
C ALA A 85 -24.24 21.34 5.51
N SER A 86 -23.50 20.64 6.37
CA SER A 86 -23.24 21.06 7.75
C SER A 86 -21.77 20.88 8.13
N ARG A 87 -21.08 22.04 8.12
CA ARG A 87 -20.00 22.51 9.00
C ARG A 87 -18.99 21.45 9.53
N LEU A 88 -17.80 21.47 8.89
CA LEU A 88 -16.54 20.75 9.21
C LEU A 88 -16.46 19.27 8.78
N SER A 89 -16.63 18.98 7.49
CA SER A 89 -16.07 17.74 6.91
C SER A 89 -14.54 17.84 6.85
N LYS A 90 -13.85 17.41 7.90
CA LYS A 90 -12.38 17.35 7.93
C LYS A 90 -11.94 15.88 7.83
N ARG A 91 -11.56 15.46 6.63
CA ARG A 91 -10.78 14.25 6.25
C ARG A 91 -11.53 13.04 5.67
N ASN A 92 -12.86 13.07 5.60
CA ASN A 92 -13.63 12.08 4.82
C ASN A 92 -13.83 12.59 3.39
N GLY A 93 -13.28 11.89 2.40
CA GLY A 93 -13.53 12.22 1.00
C GLY A 93 -12.63 11.52 -0.01
N ILE A 94 -13.06 11.63 -1.26
CA ILE A 94 -12.32 11.18 -2.43
C ILE A 94 -11.71 12.39 -3.13
N THR A 95 -10.40 12.36 -3.32
CA THR A 95 -9.61 13.39 -4.03
C THR A 95 -9.11 12.80 -5.34
N CYS A 96 -9.37 13.50 -6.44
CA CYS A 96 -8.88 13.13 -7.77
C CYS A 96 -7.68 14.00 -8.15
N SER A 97 -6.65 13.44 -8.76
CA SER A 97 -5.50 14.23 -9.22
C SER A 97 -5.73 14.90 -10.58
N GLY A 98 -6.77 14.47 -11.31
CA GLY A 98 -7.04 14.89 -12.69
C GLY A 98 -6.20 14.15 -13.74
N ARG A 99 -5.36 13.20 -13.32
CA ARG A 99 -4.52 12.37 -14.20
C ARG A 99 -5.09 10.95 -14.31
N ASN A 100 -4.68 10.25 -15.36
CA ASN A 100 -5.15 8.90 -15.68
C ASN A 100 -3.98 7.94 -15.91
N GLY A 101 -4.21 6.66 -15.62
CA GLY A 101 -3.30 5.56 -15.88
C GLY A 101 -3.89 4.48 -16.78
N ASN A 102 -3.16 3.36 -16.89
CA ASN A 102 -3.59 2.19 -17.64
C ASN A 102 -4.29 1.17 -16.73
N THR A 103 -5.60 1.02 -16.87
CA THR A 103 -6.43 0.13 -16.03
C THR A 103 -5.94 -1.32 -16.01
N ALA A 104 -5.36 -1.82 -17.11
CA ALA A 104 -4.84 -3.19 -17.19
C ALA A 104 -3.66 -3.44 -16.24
N ILE A 105 -2.91 -2.39 -15.88
CA ILE A 105 -1.80 -2.44 -14.91
C ILE A 105 -2.31 -2.06 -13.52
N MET A 106 -3.24 -1.10 -13.47
CA MET A 106 -3.78 -0.59 -12.20
C MET A 106 -4.54 -1.64 -11.40
N ASP A 107 -5.42 -2.39 -12.07
CA ASP A 107 -6.30 -3.34 -11.39
C ASP A 107 -5.52 -4.49 -10.74
N PRO A 108 -4.53 -5.12 -11.40
CA PRO A 108 -3.62 -6.06 -10.74
C PRO A 108 -2.90 -5.48 -9.53
N ALA A 109 -2.30 -4.28 -9.63
CA ALA A 109 -1.59 -3.67 -8.51
C ALA A 109 -2.52 -3.31 -7.33
N ASN A 110 -3.77 -2.90 -7.60
CA ASN A 110 -4.78 -2.66 -6.55
C ASN A 110 -5.15 -3.95 -5.82
N ARG A 111 -5.39 -5.05 -6.56
CA ARG A 111 -5.65 -6.36 -5.95
C ARG A 111 -4.45 -6.87 -5.16
N GLN A 112 -3.24 -6.62 -5.68
CA GLN A 112 -2.02 -7.03 -5.01
C GLN A 112 -1.80 -6.29 -3.69
N LEU A 113 -2.01 -4.96 -3.68
CA LEU A 113 -2.00 -4.18 -2.45
C LEU A 113 -3.03 -4.73 -1.45
N ALA A 114 -4.26 -4.97 -1.90
CA ALA A 114 -5.34 -5.49 -1.06
C ALA A 114 -5.01 -6.85 -0.44
N SER A 115 -4.50 -7.79 -1.25
CA SER A 115 -4.15 -9.14 -0.79
C SER A 115 -3.01 -9.11 0.23
N ASN A 116 -1.97 -8.31 -0.02
CA ASN A 116 -0.85 -8.16 0.90
C ASN A 116 -1.25 -7.50 2.22
N ALA A 117 -2.12 -6.48 2.14
CA ALA A 117 -2.59 -5.79 3.33
C ALA A 117 -3.41 -6.72 4.23
N ASP A 118 -4.29 -7.52 3.61
CA ASP A 118 -5.15 -8.47 4.31
C ASP A 118 -4.32 -9.56 5.03
N GLY A 119 -3.28 -10.06 4.36
CA GLY A 119 -2.39 -11.12 4.85
C GLY A 119 -1.41 -10.67 5.95
N HIS A 120 -1.09 -9.38 6.05
CA HIS A 120 -0.16 -8.86 7.05
C HIS A 120 -0.78 -8.79 8.46
N GLY A 121 -2.09 -8.60 8.56
CA GLY A 121 -2.75 -8.40 9.86
C GLY A 121 -2.90 -6.92 10.23
N GLN A 122 -2.55 -6.58 11.46
CA GLN A 122 -2.73 -5.22 11.98
C GLN A 122 -1.55 -4.32 11.59
N TYR A 123 -1.87 -3.15 11.06
CA TYR A 123 -0.91 -2.10 10.76
C TYR A 123 -0.89 -1.07 11.88
N GLY A 124 0.30 -0.74 12.39
CA GLY A 124 0.49 0.33 13.34
C GLY A 124 0.19 1.72 12.75
N ARG A 125 0.05 2.71 13.62
CA ARG A 125 0.05 4.12 13.22
C ARG A 125 1.32 4.41 12.40
N ASN A 126 1.16 5.20 11.34
CA ASN A 126 2.20 5.55 10.37
C ASN A 126 2.75 4.36 9.56
N ALA A 127 2.04 3.23 9.45
CA ALA A 127 2.40 2.20 8.48
C ALA A 127 1.88 2.60 7.08
N TRP A 128 2.78 2.72 6.11
CA TRP A 128 2.46 3.03 4.71
C TRP A 128 2.93 1.88 3.83
N GLY A 129 2.05 1.36 2.98
CA GLY A 129 2.38 0.31 2.04
C GLY A 129 2.07 0.74 0.62
N TRP A 130 2.91 0.32 -0.33
CA TRP A 130 2.66 0.57 -1.75
C TRP A 130 3.16 -0.57 -2.62
N VAL A 131 2.49 -0.78 -3.74
CA VAL A 131 2.88 -1.71 -4.80
C VAL A 131 3.30 -0.91 -6.02
N PHE A 132 4.51 -1.13 -6.50
CA PHE A 132 4.92 -0.73 -7.85
C PHE A 132 4.60 -1.83 -8.87
N SER A 133 4.02 -1.42 -9.99
CA SER A 133 3.84 -2.26 -11.18
C SER A 133 4.04 -1.38 -12.41
N GLY A 134 5.22 -1.48 -13.03
CA GLY A 134 5.68 -0.52 -14.03
C GLY A 134 5.68 0.91 -13.49
N ASP A 135 5.02 1.83 -14.19
CA ASP A 135 4.90 3.24 -13.80
C ASP A 135 3.74 3.50 -12.82
N TYR A 136 3.03 2.46 -12.37
CA TYR A 136 1.87 2.62 -11.50
C TYR A 136 2.17 2.35 -10.03
N VAL A 137 1.49 3.10 -9.16
CA VAL A 137 1.56 2.96 -7.70
C VAL A 137 0.16 2.74 -7.15
N SER A 138 -0.05 1.64 -6.44
CA SER A 138 -1.20 1.47 -5.55
C SER A 138 -0.71 1.58 -4.12
N TYR A 139 -1.38 2.33 -3.25
CA TYR A 139 -0.88 2.59 -1.90
C TYR A 139 -1.96 2.68 -0.83
N PHE A 140 -1.57 2.45 0.42
CA PHE A 140 -2.31 2.81 1.62
C PHE A 140 -1.43 3.61 2.60
N CYS A 141 -2.09 4.41 3.43
CA CYS A 141 -1.47 5.22 4.46
C CYS A 141 -2.28 5.12 5.76
N CYS A 142 -1.75 4.42 6.77
CA CYS A 142 -2.36 4.34 8.09
C CYS A 142 -1.93 5.54 8.94
N TYR A 143 -2.89 6.36 9.36
CA TYR A 143 -2.66 7.47 10.32
C TYR A 143 -3.09 7.10 11.75
N THR A 144 -3.86 6.02 11.88
CA THR A 144 -4.13 5.29 13.12
C THR A 144 -3.85 3.80 12.93
N THR A 145 -3.69 3.08 14.03
CA THR A 145 -3.55 1.62 14.03
C THR A 145 -4.84 0.98 13.53
N GLN A 146 -4.76 0.04 12.59
CA GLN A 146 -5.94 -0.57 11.97
C GLN A 146 -5.65 -1.90 11.29
N TYR A 147 -6.69 -2.68 11.08
CA TYR A 147 -6.68 -3.83 10.17
C TYR A 147 -7.12 -3.38 8.77
N LEU A 148 -6.40 -3.81 7.74
CA LEU A 148 -6.69 -3.50 6.35
C LEU A 148 -7.17 -4.73 5.61
N ALA A 149 -8.47 -5.03 5.78
CA ALA A 149 -9.10 -6.13 5.05
C ALA A 149 -9.02 -5.92 3.53
N TYR A 150 -8.93 -7.02 2.76
CA TYR A 150 -8.94 -6.98 1.29
C TYR A 150 -10.11 -6.15 0.75
N SER A 151 -11.33 -6.43 1.24
CA SER A 151 -12.57 -5.76 0.83
C SER A 151 -12.54 -4.25 1.09
N LYS A 152 -11.92 -3.79 2.18
CA LYS A 152 -11.78 -2.37 2.52
C LYS A 152 -10.89 -1.63 1.52
N ILE A 153 -9.74 -2.22 1.15
CA ILE A 153 -8.85 -1.62 0.14
C ILE A 153 -9.55 -1.57 -1.22
N ILE A 154 -10.21 -2.65 -1.63
CA ILE A 154 -10.96 -2.68 -2.89
C ILE A 154 -12.10 -1.66 -2.90
N GLU A 155 -12.87 -1.52 -1.81
CA GLU A 155 -13.94 -0.52 -1.72
C GLU A 155 -13.41 0.91 -1.91
N TYR A 156 -12.23 1.22 -1.37
CA TYR A 156 -11.61 2.53 -1.55
C TYR A 156 -11.21 2.76 -3.01
N HIS A 157 -10.62 1.76 -3.67
CA HIS A 157 -10.33 1.85 -5.10
C HIS A 157 -11.59 1.97 -5.96
N THR A 158 -12.65 1.22 -5.64
CA THR A 158 -13.96 1.34 -6.31
C THR A 158 -14.55 2.74 -6.15
N SER A 159 -14.44 3.31 -4.95
CA SER A 159 -14.88 4.69 -4.67
C SER A 159 -14.08 5.72 -5.50
N VAL A 160 -12.75 5.53 -5.60
CA VAL A 160 -11.88 6.36 -6.44
C VAL A 160 -12.26 6.20 -7.92
N SER A 161 -12.49 4.98 -8.41
CA SER A 161 -12.96 4.74 -9.77
C SER A 161 -14.29 5.41 -10.06
N GLY A 162 -15.26 5.34 -9.15
CA GLY A 162 -16.57 5.95 -9.32
C GLY A 162 -16.50 7.48 -9.46
N LYS A 163 -15.63 8.15 -8.68
CA LYS A 163 -15.52 9.62 -8.70
C LYS A 163 -14.50 10.16 -9.71
N CYS A 164 -13.35 9.50 -9.83
CA CYS A 164 -12.22 9.98 -10.62
C CYS A 164 -12.15 9.33 -12.02
N GLY A 165 -13.03 8.38 -12.31
CA GLY A 165 -12.99 7.54 -13.51
C GLY A 165 -12.18 6.27 -13.28
N GLN A 166 -12.46 5.22 -14.07
CA GLN A 166 -11.84 3.90 -13.90
C GLN A 166 -10.31 3.95 -13.99
N SER A 167 -9.76 4.76 -14.90
CA SER A 167 -8.33 5.03 -15.04
C SER A 167 -7.80 6.14 -14.13
N GLY A 168 -8.68 6.84 -13.40
CA GLY A 168 -8.35 8.06 -12.69
C GLY A 168 -7.47 7.82 -11.46
N TYR A 169 -6.43 8.63 -11.33
CA TYR A 169 -5.60 8.68 -10.13
C TYR A 169 -6.25 9.53 -9.03
N GLY A 170 -5.96 9.18 -7.79
CA GLY A 170 -6.58 9.78 -6.63
C GLY A 170 -6.59 8.86 -5.43
N PHE A 171 -7.23 9.31 -4.35
CA PHE A 171 -7.35 8.54 -3.12
C PHE A 171 -8.68 8.79 -2.43
N LYS A 172 -9.17 7.78 -1.71
CA LYS A 172 -10.17 7.94 -0.67
C LYS A 172 -9.43 8.01 0.65
N ARG A 173 -9.74 9.03 1.46
CA ARG A 173 -9.37 9.06 2.87
C ARG A 173 -10.64 8.98 3.69
N GLN A 174 -10.63 8.08 4.65
CA GLN A 174 -11.55 8.11 5.77
C GLN A 174 -10.75 8.57 6.97
N GLY A 175 -11.18 9.63 7.63
CA GLY A 175 -10.63 10.07 8.90
C GLY A 175 -11.78 10.29 9.86
N ASN A 176 -11.76 9.60 11.00
CA ASN A 176 -12.63 9.97 12.11
C ASN A 176 -12.11 11.26 12.78
N GLY A 177 -13.05 12.07 13.26
CA GLY A 177 -12.75 13.22 14.10
C GLY A 177 -12.03 12.78 15.40
N PRO A 178 -11.39 13.72 16.11
CA PRO A 178 -10.55 13.42 17.28
C PRO A 178 -11.28 12.78 18.49
N LEU A 179 -12.58 12.50 18.40
CA LEU A 179 -13.38 11.96 19.50
C LEU A 179 -13.84 10.51 19.30
N ASP A 180 -13.73 9.94 18.09
CA ASP A 180 -14.41 8.67 17.76
C ASP A 180 -13.47 7.47 17.58
N GLY A 181 -12.17 7.61 17.88
CA GLY A 181 -11.20 6.51 17.91
C GLY A 181 -11.11 5.67 16.62
N GLY A 182 -11.68 6.15 15.50
CA GLY A 182 -11.84 5.32 14.32
C GLY A 182 -10.73 5.45 13.30
N ASP A 183 -10.80 4.54 12.33
CA ASP A 183 -9.85 4.37 11.25
C ASP A 183 -9.55 5.71 10.53
N ASP A 184 -8.30 6.17 10.60
CA ASP A 184 -7.77 7.23 9.74
C ASP A 184 -6.81 6.60 8.73
N THR A 185 -7.29 6.47 7.50
CA THR A 185 -6.67 5.68 6.43
C THR A 185 -6.90 6.35 5.12
N ALA A 186 -5.83 6.50 4.34
CA ALA A 186 -5.95 6.76 2.91
C ALA A 186 -5.62 5.50 2.13
N VAL A 187 -6.39 5.21 1.08
CA VAL A 187 -6.03 4.24 0.05
C VAL A 187 -6.18 4.93 -1.29
N GLY A 188 -5.19 4.78 -2.14
CA GLY A 188 -5.14 5.52 -3.39
C GLY A 188 -4.24 4.90 -4.42
N ARG A 189 -4.18 5.60 -5.53
CA ARG A 189 -3.44 5.18 -6.70
C ARG A 189 -2.89 6.37 -7.48
N THR A 190 -1.66 6.24 -7.92
CA THR A 190 -0.94 7.28 -8.66
C THR A 190 0.11 6.66 -9.59
N PHE A 191 1.05 7.46 -10.07
CA PHE A 191 2.16 7.06 -10.93
C PHE A 191 3.51 7.23 -10.21
N LYS A 192 4.52 6.49 -10.68
CA LYS A 192 5.86 6.49 -10.12
C LYS A 192 6.44 7.90 -10.17
N GLY A 193 6.93 8.40 -9.03
CA GLY A 193 7.44 9.76 -8.88
C GLY A 193 6.41 10.82 -8.46
N ASP A 194 5.12 10.46 -8.34
CA ASP A 194 4.15 11.33 -7.67
C ASP A 194 4.26 11.23 -6.14
N HIS A 195 3.69 12.22 -5.46
CA HIS A 195 3.63 12.21 -4.00
C HIS A 195 2.38 11.51 -3.48
N PHE A 196 2.53 10.71 -2.43
CA PHE A 196 1.43 10.04 -1.74
C PHE A 196 1.69 9.95 -0.23
N CYS A 197 0.63 9.69 0.55
CA CYS A 197 0.58 9.74 2.03
C CYS A 197 0.88 11.12 2.67
N ASN A 198 1.78 11.91 2.11
CA ASN A 198 1.99 13.32 2.41
C ASN A 198 2.53 14.06 1.16
N LYS A 199 2.86 15.34 1.30
CA LYS A 199 3.32 16.19 0.19
C LYS A 199 4.77 15.97 -0.25
N SER A 200 5.54 15.18 0.49
CA SER A 200 6.99 15.02 0.35
C SER A 200 7.42 13.58 0.07
N PHE A 201 6.53 12.60 0.24
CA PHE A 201 6.83 11.19 0.07
C PHE A 201 6.39 10.69 -1.31
N ASN A 202 7.29 10.01 -2.03
CA ASN A 202 7.08 9.54 -3.41
C ASN A 202 7.52 8.08 -3.64
N GLY A 203 7.72 7.29 -2.59
CA GLY A 203 7.91 5.85 -2.67
C GLY A 203 9.21 5.32 -3.31
N GLY A 204 10.12 6.17 -3.79
CA GLY A 204 11.41 5.72 -4.34
C GLY A 204 11.97 6.48 -5.54
N ILE A 205 11.94 7.82 -5.55
CA ILE A 205 12.74 8.65 -6.49
C ILE A 205 13.40 9.81 -5.74
#